data_AF-A0A514XF50-F1
#
_entry.id   AF-A0A514XF50-F1
#
_cell.length_a   1.000
_cell.length_b   1.000
_cell.length_c   1.000
_cell.angle_alpha   90.00
_cell.angle_beta   90.00
_cell.angle_gamma   90.00
#
_symmetry.space_group_name_H-M   'P 1'
#
loop_
_entity.id
_entity.type
_entity.pdbx_description
1 polymer ?
#
loop_
_entity_poly.entity_id
_entity_poly.type
_entity_poly.pdbx_seq_one_letter_code
_entity_poly.pdbx_strand_id
1 'polypeptide(L)'
;MYVPRSLYSLGIFALALALNACGPGNSNLASVDETGDETASIVDPGTSSPDSSESTNAGSGSSTVQPATSQKLLLNQAMSVRYESNSILENKAELPAGTQIEVPQDYQMKNLDYRDSNGKIVRSSTGFIYPIRIVSVPTASASQFPQSKIDTLNKTSGGLFIFASIVGNLQGVEGNFAVITPAAAGAGFLTNYTSSGKPKFSYTTSSTKRFPKINKGVDPASLNAADRAKWTAIYNELRKAVSRTTETPKSYLMIDSTTAKRASLDYESTGKIALNGAWSIAVQQTAVRHGFSNVPCAEFQSELVREAYQRAGYRVSDDFNTTKGNKLIWSSTAAVVNFSMALYKAGWIAWDGTKYKPMTGAILMNGSGISPGHTYISGSDDGMIIVDNGAPQGRDLRKTSQSIIEMMFQTGVFFLPPGINPPTW
;
A
#
# COMPACT_ATOMS: atom_id res chain seq x y z
N MET A 1 54.27 -24.11 32.96
CA MET A 1 54.80 -22.76 32.69
C MET A 1 55.56 -22.83 31.38
N TYR A 2 54.90 -22.56 30.25
CA TYR A 2 55.50 -22.64 28.91
C TYR A 2 54.74 -21.71 27.96
N VAL A 3 55.50 -20.82 27.33
CA VAL A 3 55.16 -19.95 26.18
C VAL A 3 56.49 -19.80 25.43
N PRO A 4 56.56 -19.62 24.08
CA PRO A 4 55.63 -19.96 23.00
C PRO A 4 56.28 -20.87 21.91
N ARG A 5 55.45 -21.38 21.00
CA ARG A 5 55.87 -21.80 19.65
C ARG A 5 55.46 -20.75 18.64
N SER A 6 56.40 -20.36 17.79
CA SER A 6 56.13 -19.78 16.47
C SER A 6 56.57 -20.80 15.40
N LEU A 7 55.90 -20.69 14.25
CA LEU A 7 56.30 -21.07 12.88
C LEU A 7 55.84 -22.43 12.29
N TYR A 8 54.97 -22.26 11.27
CA TYR A 8 54.86 -22.92 9.94
C TYR A 8 54.48 -24.43 9.89
N SER A 9 53.73 -24.97 8.92
CA SER A 9 53.49 -24.65 7.49
C SER A 9 52.16 -25.33 7.05
N LEU A 10 51.36 -24.84 6.09
CA LEU A 10 51.31 -25.19 4.64
C LEU A 10 49.84 -24.93 4.23
N GLY A 11 49.43 -24.44 3.05
CA GLY A 11 50.11 -24.03 1.83
C GLY A 11 49.09 -23.31 0.92
N ILE A 12 49.47 -22.16 0.35
CA ILE A 12 49.64 -21.86 -1.08
C ILE A 12 48.47 -22.27 -1.99
N PHE A 13 47.68 -21.29 -2.48
CA PHE A 13 47.68 -20.81 -3.88
C PHE A 13 46.44 -19.94 -4.15
N ALA A 14 46.61 -18.63 -4.29
CA ALA A 14 45.76 -17.79 -5.13
C ALA A 14 46.49 -16.46 -5.38
N LEU A 15 47.30 -16.44 -6.45
CA LEU A 15 47.83 -15.21 -7.03
C LEU A 15 46.96 -14.83 -8.23
N ALA A 16 46.37 -13.65 -8.10
CA ALA A 16 45.91 -12.70 -9.10
C ALA A 16 45.83 -13.11 -10.58
N LEU A 17 44.64 -12.92 -11.15
CA LEU A 17 44.47 -12.30 -12.46
C LEU A 17 43.34 -11.27 -12.35
N ALA A 18 43.73 -10.04 -12.02
CA ALA A 18 42.99 -8.85 -12.40
C ALA A 18 43.45 -8.45 -13.80
N LEU A 19 42.52 -8.16 -14.72
CA LEU A 19 42.49 -6.92 -15.50
C LEU A 19 41.29 -6.88 -16.46
N ASN A 20 40.52 -5.80 -16.26
CA ASN A 20 39.79 -5.01 -17.25
C ASN A 20 38.51 -5.55 -17.91
N ALA A 21 37.38 -5.11 -17.36
CA ALA A 21 36.49 -4.22 -18.10
C ALA A 21 36.02 -3.07 -17.19
N CYS A 22 36.73 -1.94 -17.26
CA CYS A 22 36.18 -0.65 -16.84
C CYS A 22 35.11 -0.24 -17.86
N GLY A 23 33.89 -0.03 -17.38
CA GLY A 23 32.98 0.99 -17.89
C GLY A 23 32.51 1.82 -16.70
N PRO A 24 32.68 3.16 -16.68
CA PRO A 24 32.15 3.99 -15.61
C PRO A 24 30.66 4.29 -15.86
N GLY A 25 29.82 4.13 -14.83
CA GLY A 25 28.45 4.65 -14.80
C GLY A 25 27.50 3.74 -14.02
N ASN A 26 26.76 4.17 -13.00
CA ASN A 26 26.56 5.50 -12.44
C ASN A 26 26.05 5.31 -10.99
N SER A 27 26.85 5.64 -9.98
CA SER A 27 26.49 5.53 -8.56
C SER A 27 25.59 6.67 -8.06
N ASN A 28 24.72 7.22 -8.92
CA ASN A 28 23.84 8.36 -8.60
C ASN A 28 22.35 8.08 -8.84
N LEU A 29 21.96 6.84 -9.10
CA LEU A 29 20.56 6.42 -9.05
C LEU A 29 20.30 5.80 -7.67
N ALA A 30 19.37 6.37 -6.92
CA ALA A 30 18.83 5.73 -5.72
C ALA A 30 18.34 4.32 -6.11
N SER A 31 18.56 3.33 -5.23
CA SER A 31 18.11 1.96 -5.44
C SER A 31 16.63 1.94 -5.83
N VAL A 32 16.29 1.27 -6.94
CA VAL A 32 14.90 1.15 -7.39
C VAL A 32 14.11 0.32 -6.38
N ASP A 33 12.99 0.87 -5.94
CA ASP A 33 12.02 0.18 -5.11
C ASP A 33 11.21 -0.80 -5.98
N GLU A 34 11.26 -2.09 -5.64
CA GLU A 34 10.55 -3.17 -6.34
C GLU A 34 9.54 -3.87 -5.40
N THR A 35 9.13 -3.18 -4.33
CA THR A 35 8.26 -3.74 -3.28
C THR A 35 6.77 -3.79 -3.65
N GLY A 36 6.36 -3.13 -4.74
CA GLY A 36 4.95 -2.99 -5.07
C GLY A 36 4.25 -1.83 -4.36
N ASP A 37 5.01 -0.88 -3.80
CA ASP A 37 4.51 0.37 -3.19
C ASP A 37 4.83 1.61 -4.06
N GLU A 38 5.04 1.39 -5.36
CA GLU A 38 5.42 2.45 -6.28
C GLU A 38 4.27 3.41 -6.59
N THR A 39 4.60 4.70 -6.69
CA THR A 39 3.61 5.75 -6.90
C THR A 39 3.89 6.60 -8.14
N ALA A 40 2.80 7.11 -8.74
CA ALA A 40 2.84 8.07 -9.82
C ALA A 40 1.77 9.15 -9.60
N SER A 41 1.84 10.25 -10.34
CA SER A 41 0.88 11.35 -10.26
C SER A 41 0.27 11.61 -11.63
N ILE A 42 -1.01 11.95 -11.71
CA ILE A 42 -1.64 12.37 -12.98
C ILE A 42 -0.94 13.65 -13.48
N VAL A 43 -0.53 13.65 -14.75
CA VAL A 43 -0.11 14.88 -15.44
C VAL A 43 -1.36 15.48 -16.09
N ASP A 44 -1.80 16.62 -15.57
CA ASP A 44 -2.94 17.34 -16.15
C ASP A 44 -2.61 17.73 -17.61
N PRO A 45 -3.55 17.52 -18.55
CA PRO A 45 -3.35 17.93 -19.94
C PRO A 45 -3.28 19.47 -20.13
N GLY A 46 -3.41 20.26 -19.06
CA GLY A 46 -3.54 21.71 -19.08
C GLY A 46 -2.30 22.53 -18.68
N THR A 47 -1.13 21.94 -18.41
CA THR A 47 0.07 22.70 -18.02
C THR A 47 1.24 22.47 -18.98
N SER A 48 1.06 22.91 -20.23
CA SER A 48 2.18 23.43 -21.01
C SER A 48 2.18 24.95 -20.86
N SER A 49 3.08 25.51 -20.04
CA SER A 49 3.41 26.94 -20.13
C SER A 49 3.93 27.25 -21.54
N PRO A 50 3.65 28.45 -22.07
CA PRO A 50 4.69 29.48 -22.03
C PRO A 50 4.16 30.90 -21.75
N ASP A 51 5.09 31.73 -21.25
CA ASP A 51 5.24 33.18 -21.38
C ASP A 51 4.04 34.14 -21.50
N SER A 52 4.21 35.23 -20.75
CA SER A 52 3.50 36.51 -20.76
C SER A 52 2.95 36.99 -22.11
N SER A 53 1.66 37.31 -22.16
CA SER A 53 1.12 38.65 -22.49
C SER A 53 -0.42 38.63 -22.50
N GLU A 54 -1.01 39.78 -22.13
CA GLU A 54 -2.44 40.04 -22.02
C GLU A 54 -3.24 39.76 -23.31
N SER A 55 -4.45 39.21 -23.19
CA SER A 55 -5.67 39.97 -23.50
C SER A 55 -6.92 39.19 -23.15
N THR A 56 -7.89 39.91 -22.58
CA THR A 56 -9.25 39.49 -22.27
C THR A 56 -10.04 39.21 -23.54
N ASN A 57 -10.69 38.03 -23.63
CA ASN A 57 -12.02 37.95 -24.23
C ASN A 57 -12.78 36.71 -23.76
N ALA A 58 -14.00 36.96 -23.25
CA ALA A 58 -14.96 35.97 -22.83
C ALA A 58 -15.63 35.34 -24.06
N GLY A 59 -15.52 34.02 -24.19
CA GLY A 59 -16.15 33.24 -25.24
C GLY A 59 -16.64 31.90 -24.70
N SER A 60 -17.95 31.82 -24.47
CA SER A 60 -18.71 30.61 -24.17
C SER A 60 -18.43 29.50 -25.19
N GLY A 61 -17.70 28.47 -24.79
CA GLY A 61 -17.52 27.24 -25.55
C GLY A 61 -17.73 26.05 -24.64
N SER A 62 -18.85 25.33 -24.85
CA SER A 62 -19.09 24.01 -24.28
C SER A 62 -18.06 23.05 -24.88
N SER A 63 -16.94 22.87 -24.19
CA SER A 63 -15.97 21.83 -24.51
C SER A 63 -16.53 20.50 -24.00
N THR A 64 -17.17 19.77 -24.89
CA THR A 64 -17.31 18.32 -24.72
C THR A 64 -15.90 17.74 -24.75
N VAL A 65 -15.30 17.60 -23.57
CA VAL A 65 -14.00 16.94 -23.39
C VAL A 65 -14.19 15.50 -23.85
N GLN A 66 -13.65 15.19 -25.03
CA GLN A 66 -13.49 13.82 -25.47
C GLN A 66 -12.72 13.07 -24.38
N PRO A 67 -13.22 11.92 -23.88
CA PRO A 67 -12.47 11.16 -22.88
C PRO A 67 -11.10 10.82 -23.45
N ALA A 68 -10.04 11.23 -22.74
CA ALA A 68 -8.67 11.00 -23.17
C ALA A 68 -8.45 9.49 -23.37
N THR A 69 -7.99 9.09 -24.55
CA THR A 69 -7.73 7.68 -24.90
C THR A 69 -6.54 7.09 -24.15
N SER A 70 -5.79 7.92 -23.44
CA SER A 70 -4.66 7.56 -22.59
C SER A 70 -4.52 8.54 -21.42
N GLN A 71 -3.92 8.07 -20.33
CA GLN A 71 -3.60 8.85 -19.14
C GLN A 71 -2.07 9.03 -19.05
N LYS A 72 -1.63 10.28 -18.95
CA LYS A 72 -0.22 10.60 -18.66
C LYS A 72 0.02 10.59 -17.16
N LEU A 73 1.11 9.95 -16.75
CA LEU A 73 1.54 9.85 -15.36
C LEU A 73 2.99 10.31 -15.21
N LEU A 74 3.29 10.99 -14.11
CA LEU A 74 4.64 11.34 -13.66
C LEU A 74 5.06 10.36 -12.57
N LEU A 75 6.19 9.67 -12.75
CA LEU A 75 6.68 8.72 -11.75
C LEU A 75 7.26 9.50 -10.56
N ASN A 76 6.78 9.24 -9.34
CA ASN A 76 7.23 9.96 -8.15
C ASN A 76 8.56 9.43 -7.60
N GLN A 77 8.95 8.24 -8.02
CA GLN A 77 10.18 7.55 -7.64
C GLN A 77 10.81 6.87 -8.86
N ALA A 78 12.07 6.42 -8.72
CA ALA A 78 12.69 5.61 -9.76
C ALA A 78 11.97 4.25 -9.86
N MET A 79 11.71 3.79 -11.08
CA MET A 79 10.94 2.57 -11.33
C MET A 79 11.50 1.76 -12.49
N SER A 80 11.47 0.44 -12.37
CA SER A 80 11.83 -0.48 -13.44
C SER A 80 10.68 -0.64 -14.44
N VAL A 81 10.95 -0.40 -15.71
CA VAL A 81 10.11 -0.89 -16.81
C VAL A 81 10.61 -2.23 -17.28
N ARG A 82 9.68 -3.12 -17.57
CA ARG A 82 9.95 -4.54 -17.84
C ARG A 82 9.38 -4.98 -19.18
N TYR A 83 9.82 -6.14 -19.63
CA TYR A 83 9.28 -6.79 -20.83
C TYR A 83 9.11 -8.28 -20.59
N GLU A 84 8.15 -8.89 -21.27
CA GLU A 84 7.85 -10.31 -21.13
C GLU A 84 8.84 -11.16 -21.96
N SER A 85 9.52 -12.10 -21.30
CA SER A 85 10.40 -13.10 -21.89
C SER A 85 10.16 -14.44 -21.22
N ASN A 86 9.74 -15.45 -21.97
CA ASN A 86 9.41 -16.79 -21.45
C ASN A 86 8.45 -16.75 -20.24
N SER A 87 7.40 -15.92 -20.32
CA SER A 87 6.41 -15.70 -19.24
C SER A 87 6.97 -15.13 -17.94
N ILE A 88 8.21 -14.60 -17.96
CA ILE A 88 8.83 -13.86 -16.86
C ILE A 88 9.07 -12.42 -17.33
N LEU A 89 8.79 -11.44 -16.47
CA LEU A 89 9.08 -10.04 -16.72
C LEU A 89 10.53 -9.72 -16.35
N GLU A 90 11.35 -9.50 -17.37
CA GLU A 90 12.75 -9.14 -17.22
C GLU A 90 12.90 -7.61 -17.17
N ASN A 91 13.87 -7.12 -16.39
CA ASN A 91 14.15 -5.68 -16.33
C ASN A 91 14.60 -5.19 -17.72
N LYS A 92 13.97 -4.12 -18.22
CA LYS A 92 14.34 -3.48 -19.48
C LYS A 92 15.16 -2.23 -19.26
N ALA A 93 14.72 -1.39 -18.31
CA ALA A 93 15.39 -0.16 -17.93
C ALA A 93 14.88 0.35 -16.58
N GLU A 94 15.74 1.03 -15.84
CA GLU A 94 15.38 1.76 -14.63
C GLU A 94 15.15 3.23 -14.99
N LEU A 95 13.91 3.69 -14.88
CA LEU A 95 13.53 5.06 -15.17
C LEU A 95 13.72 5.93 -13.92
N PRO A 96 14.30 7.12 -14.03
CA PRO A 96 14.44 8.04 -12.90
C PRO A 96 13.08 8.60 -12.46
N ALA A 97 12.99 9.03 -11.20
CA ALA A 97 11.87 9.82 -10.71
C ALA A 97 11.67 11.08 -11.57
N GLY A 98 10.43 11.50 -11.78
CA GLY A 98 10.08 12.59 -12.70
C GLY A 98 9.98 12.18 -14.17
N THR A 99 10.14 10.89 -14.50
CA THR A 99 9.85 10.37 -15.84
C THR A 99 8.35 10.44 -16.10
N GLN A 100 7.97 10.90 -17.28
CA GLN A 100 6.59 10.90 -17.73
C GLN A 100 6.32 9.65 -18.58
N ILE A 101 5.30 8.89 -18.20
CA ILE A 101 4.78 7.77 -18.96
C ILE A 101 3.35 8.07 -19.43
N GLU A 102 2.91 7.30 -20.40
CA GLU A 102 1.54 7.27 -20.88
C GLU A 102 1.02 5.83 -20.78
N VAL A 103 -0.18 5.71 -20.22
CA VAL A 103 -0.90 4.45 -20.09
C VAL A 103 -2.19 4.56 -20.89
N PRO A 104 -2.45 3.68 -21.87
CA PRO A 104 -3.67 3.73 -22.65
C PRO A 104 -4.88 3.31 -21.79
N GLN A 105 -6.08 3.76 -22.12
CA GLN A 105 -7.29 3.42 -21.33
C GLN A 105 -7.57 1.90 -21.29
N ASP A 106 -7.20 1.16 -22.34
CA ASP A 106 -7.39 -0.28 -22.48
C ASP A 106 -6.20 -1.10 -21.92
N TYR A 107 -5.41 -0.51 -21.01
CA TYR A 107 -4.32 -1.24 -20.36
C TYR A 107 -4.84 -2.53 -19.70
N GLN A 108 -4.04 -3.57 -19.81
CA GLN A 108 -4.24 -4.84 -19.15
C GLN A 108 -3.43 -4.89 -17.87
N MET A 109 -4.02 -5.51 -16.85
CA MET A 109 -3.30 -5.90 -15.65
C MET A 109 -2.90 -7.37 -15.76
N LYS A 110 -1.60 -7.66 -15.68
CA LYS A 110 -1.07 -9.03 -15.67
C LYS A 110 -0.34 -9.35 -14.37
N ASN A 111 -0.60 -10.53 -13.84
CA ASN A 111 0.08 -11.07 -12.65
C ASN A 111 1.19 -12.05 -13.07
N LEU A 112 2.23 -11.51 -13.72
CA LEU A 112 3.39 -12.27 -14.15
C LEU A 112 4.48 -12.30 -13.07
N ASP A 113 5.26 -13.38 -13.08
CA ASP A 113 6.51 -13.41 -12.32
C ASP A 113 7.52 -12.47 -12.98
N TYR A 114 8.43 -11.89 -12.22
CA TYR A 114 9.45 -10.96 -12.68
C TYR A 114 10.81 -11.29 -12.05
N ARG A 115 11.89 -10.86 -12.69
CA ARG A 115 13.23 -10.96 -12.10
C ARG A 115 13.56 -9.68 -11.32
N ASP A 116 13.80 -9.80 -10.02
CA ASP A 116 14.22 -8.67 -9.20
C ASP A 116 15.68 -8.27 -9.47
N SER A 117 16.08 -7.15 -8.89
CA SER A 117 17.44 -6.61 -8.91
C SER A 117 18.52 -7.58 -8.39
N ASN A 118 18.15 -8.61 -7.61
CA ASN A 118 19.05 -9.66 -7.12
C ASN A 118 19.09 -10.88 -8.05
N GLY A 119 18.40 -10.83 -9.19
CA GLY A 119 18.32 -11.93 -10.15
C GLY A 119 17.32 -13.03 -9.78
N LYS A 120 16.55 -12.87 -8.69
CA LYS A 120 15.58 -13.84 -8.22
C LYS A 120 14.25 -13.67 -8.97
N ILE A 121 13.64 -14.79 -9.34
CA ILE A 121 12.28 -14.78 -9.89
C ILE A 121 11.29 -14.63 -8.73
N VAL A 122 10.49 -13.59 -8.78
CA VAL A 122 9.53 -13.19 -7.75
C VAL A 122 8.20 -12.85 -8.40
N ARG A 123 7.10 -13.04 -7.67
CA ARG A 123 5.77 -12.63 -8.14
C ARG A 123 5.41 -11.28 -7.56
N SER A 124 4.95 -10.35 -8.40
CA SER A 124 4.46 -9.06 -7.95
C SER A 124 3.18 -9.24 -7.12
N SER A 125 3.08 -8.52 -6.00
CA SER A 125 1.88 -8.48 -5.15
C SER A 125 0.77 -7.61 -5.75
N THR A 126 1.13 -6.62 -6.57
CA THR A 126 0.20 -5.68 -7.22
C THR A 126 -0.09 -6.06 -8.67
N GLY A 127 0.76 -6.88 -9.29
CA GLY A 127 0.75 -7.14 -10.72
C GLY A 127 1.46 -6.03 -11.51
N PHE A 128 1.28 -6.05 -12.82
CA PHE A 128 1.86 -5.08 -13.75
C PHE A 128 0.79 -4.57 -14.71
N ILE A 129 0.82 -3.27 -15.01
CA ILE A 129 0.05 -2.69 -16.10
C ILE A 129 0.84 -2.78 -17.41
N TYR A 130 0.12 -2.93 -18.51
CA TYR A 130 0.66 -3.08 -19.85
C TYR A 130 -0.37 -2.74 -20.93
N PRO A 131 0.00 -2.15 -22.08
CA PRO A 131 1.30 -1.54 -22.36
C PRO A 131 1.43 -0.18 -21.69
N ILE A 132 2.66 0.26 -21.44
CA ILE A 132 2.98 1.67 -21.14
C ILE A 132 3.94 2.23 -22.18
N ARG A 133 3.91 3.54 -22.38
CA ARG A 133 4.83 4.28 -23.25
C ARG A 133 5.60 5.31 -22.44
N ILE A 134 6.91 5.38 -22.62
CA ILE A 134 7.75 6.43 -22.05
C ILE A 134 7.60 7.68 -22.92
N VAL A 135 7.17 8.79 -22.35
CA VAL A 135 6.97 10.07 -23.04
C VAL A 135 8.22 10.92 -22.97
N SER A 136 8.77 11.09 -21.76
CA SER A 136 9.95 11.90 -21.50
C SER A 136 10.62 11.51 -20.19
N VAL A 137 11.91 11.81 -20.07
CA VAL A 137 12.67 11.71 -18.81
C VAL A 137 13.06 13.12 -18.33
N PRO A 138 13.42 13.31 -17.04
CA PRO A 138 13.95 14.59 -16.57
C PRO A 138 15.20 15.01 -17.36
N THR A 139 15.38 16.32 -17.55
CA THR A 139 16.52 16.90 -18.28
C THR A 139 17.87 16.43 -17.72
N ALA A 140 17.97 16.27 -16.40
CA ALA A 140 19.18 15.77 -15.72
C ALA A 140 19.58 14.34 -16.15
N SER A 141 18.63 13.56 -16.70
CA SER A 141 18.82 12.19 -17.15
C SER A 141 18.78 12.04 -18.67
N ALA A 142 18.62 13.14 -19.42
CA ALA A 142 18.48 13.12 -20.88
C ALA A 142 19.71 12.54 -21.61
N SER A 143 20.90 12.68 -21.04
CA SER A 143 22.12 12.06 -21.60
C SER A 143 22.12 10.53 -21.48
N GLN A 144 21.47 9.99 -20.46
CA GLN A 144 21.34 8.54 -20.23
C GLN A 144 20.14 7.94 -20.97
N PHE A 145 19.13 8.77 -21.26
CA PHE A 145 17.91 8.43 -21.99
C PHE A 145 17.69 9.41 -23.15
N PRO A 146 18.58 9.40 -24.16
CA PRO A 146 18.33 10.18 -25.37
C PRO A 146 17.06 9.68 -26.06
N GLN A 147 16.45 10.52 -26.89
CA GLN A 147 15.19 10.19 -27.57
C GLN A 147 15.27 8.86 -28.33
N SER A 148 16.38 8.57 -29.00
CA SER A 148 16.60 7.30 -29.71
C SER A 148 16.52 6.07 -28.79
N LYS A 149 16.96 6.19 -27.53
CA LYS A 149 16.83 5.13 -26.52
C LYS A 149 15.40 4.99 -26.04
N ILE A 150 14.71 6.10 -25.79
CA ILE A 150 13.27 6.10 -25.45
C ILE A 150 12.46 5.42 -26.56
N ASP A 151 12.71 5.78 -27.81
CA ASP A 151 12.04 5.19 -28.98
C ASP A 151 12.30 3.69 -29.09
N THR A 152 13.53 3.25 -28.78
CA THR A 152 13.90 1.83 -28.76
C THR A 152 13.16 1.08 -27.65
N LEU A 153 13.08 1.65 -26.44
CA LEU A 153 12.33 1.06 -25.33
C LEU A 153 10.85 0.92 -25.68
N ASN A 154 10.25 1.97 -26.24
CA ASN A 154 8.83 1.97 -26.64
C ASN A 154 8.51 0.99 -27.79
N LYS A 155 9.51 0.57 -28.56
CA LYS A 155 9.37 -0.46 -29.62
C LYS A 155 9.63 -1.89 -29.12
N THR A 156 9.74 -2.10 -27.80
CA THR A 156 9.93 -3.44 -27.24
C THR A 156 8.79 -4.36 -27.66
N SER A 157 9.13 -5.55 -28.20
CA SER A 157 8.13 -6.54 -28.61
C SER A 157 7.33 -7.02 -27.42
N GLY A 158 6.00 -7.08 -27.56
CA GLY A 158 5.09 -7.34 -26.43
C GLY A 158 5.07 -6.21 -25.41
N GLY A 159 5.59 -5.02 -25.77
CA GLY A 159 5.62 -3.73 -25.09
C GLY A 159 6.18 -3.71 -23.65
N LEU A 160 5.98 -2.58 -22.97
CA LEU A 160 6.56 -2.31 -21.66
C LEU A 160 5.54 -2.50 -20.55
N PHE A 161 6.01 -3.09 -19.45
CA PHE A 161 5.28 -3.34 -18.22
C PHE A 161 5.83 -2.45 -17.10
N ILE A 162 4.95 -2.02 -16.20
CA ILE A 162 5.32 -1.31 -14.97
C ILE A 162 4.38 -1.76 -13.84
N PHE A 163 4.81 -1.65 -12.59
CA PHE A 163 4.01 -2.12 -11.46
C PHE A 163 2.62 -1.50 -11.41
N ALA A 164 1.62 -2.32 -11.09
CA ALA A 164 0.21 -1.90 -11.05
C ALA A 164 -0.18 -1.17 -9.76
N SER A 165 0.74 -1.00 -8.81
CA SER A 165 0.62 -0.09 -7.67
C SER A 165 0.19 1.33 -8.10
N ILE A 166 0.59 1.77 -9.29
CA ILE A 166 0.23 3.09 -9.83
C ILE A 166 -1.22 3.21 -10.33
N VAL A 167 -1.99 2.11 -10.37
CA VAL A 167 -3.38 2.07 -10.91
C VAL A 167 -4.35 2.94 -10.13
N GLY A 168 -4.12 3.16 -8.83
CA GLY A 168 -4.92 4.10 -8.05
C GLY A 168 -5.00 5.49 -8.69
N ASN A 169 -3.94 5.92 -9.38
CA ASN A 169 -3.90 7.20 -10.08
C ASN A 169 -4.60 7.14 -11.45
N LEU A 170 -4.58 5.99 -12.13
CA LEU A 170 -5.21 5.84 -13.45
C LEU A 170 -6.73 5.86 -13.39
N GLN A 171 -7.30 5.27 -12.34
CA GLN A 171 -8.75 5.18 -12.22
C GLN A 171 -9.39 6.43 -11.60
N GLY A 172 -8.58 7.43 -11.22
CA GLY A 172 -9.06 8.65 -10.57
C GLY A 172 -9.79 8.42 -9.24
N VAL A 173 -10.44 9.47 -8.75
CA VAL A 173 -11.16 9.49 -7.46
C VAL A 173 -12.67 9.23 -7.62
N GLU A 174 -13.14 9.11 -8.86
CA GLU A 174 -14.56 8.92 -9.21
C GLU A 174 -14.93 7.44 -9.39
N GLY A 175 -16.23 7.14 -9.27
CA GLY A 175 -16.78 5.80 -9.46
C GLY A 175 -16.53 4.86 -8.28
N ASN A 176 -16.50 3.55 -8.58
CA ASN A 176 -16.35 2.48 -7.59
C ASN A 176 -15.00 1.78 -7.74
N PHE A 177 -14.47 1.27 -6.62
CA PHE A 177 -13.45 0.23 -6.65
C PHE A 177 -14.03 -1.04 -7.28
N ALA A 178 -13.23 -1.69 -8.12
CA ALA A 178 -13.63 -2.93 -8.76
C ALA A 178 -13.81 -4.06 -7.71
N VAL A 179 -14.70 -4.99 -8.00
CA VAL A 179 -14.83 -6.23 -7.22
C VAL A 179 -13.59 -7.09 -7.47
N ILE A 180 -12.93 -7.51 -6.40
CA ILE A 180 -11.83 -8.47 -6.44
C ILE A 180 -12.45 -9.86 -6.30
N THR A 181 -12.38 -10.65 -7.37
CA THR A 181 -12.80 -12.05 -7.33
C THR A 181 -11.71 -12.89 -6.65
N PRO A 182 -12.06 -13.66 -5.60
CA PRO A 182 -11.14 -14.60 -4.96
C PRO A 182 -10.50 -15.56 -5.97
N ALA A 183 -9.18 -15.67 -5.91
CA ALA A 183 -8.46 -16.62 -6.75
C ALA A 183 -8.15 -17.94 -6.06
N ALA A 184 -7.78 -18.92 -6.89
CA ALA A 184 -7.20 -20.16 -6.38
C ALA A 184 -5.90 -19.86 -5.60
N ALA A 185 -5.73 -20.55 -4.48
CA ALA A 185 -4.54 -20.44 -3.65
C ALA A 185 -3.29 -20.91 -4.39
N GLY A 186 -2.30 -20.03 -4.53
CA GLY A 186 -1.00 -20.38 -5.10
C GLY A 186 -0.14 -21.19 -4.13
N ALA A 187 0.87 -21.89 -4.66
CA ALA A 187 1.78 -22.71 -3.85
C ALA A 187 2.47 -21.93 -2.72
N GLY A 188 2.91 -20.69 -3.00
CA GLY A 188 3.55 -19.84 -1.99
C GLY A 188 2.63 -19.42 -0.84
N PHE A 189 1.35 -19.18 -1.14
CA PHE A 189 0.33 -18.95 -0.11
C PHE A 189 0.12 -20.19 0.75
N LEU A 190 0.01 -21.35 0.08
CA LEU A 190 -0.18 -22.64 0.74
C LEU A 190 1.00 -23.05 1.62
N THR A 191 2.16 -22.40 1.56
CA THR A 191 3.24 -22.61 2.54
C THR A 191 2.85 -22.10 3.93
N ASN A 192 2.21 -20.93 4.02
CA ASN A 192 1.90 -20.24 5.28
C ASN A 192 0.45 -20.43 5.73
N TYR A 193 -0.45 -20.80 4.82
CA TYR A 193 -1.88 -20.94 5.07
C TYR A 193 -2.40 -22.28 4.54
N THR A 194 -3.51 -22.73 5.10
CA THR A 194 -4.32 -23.81 4.52
C THR A 194 -5.17 -23.26 3.36
N SER A 195 -5.78 -24.14 2.57
CA SER A 195 -6.70 -23.74 1.49
C SER A 195 -7.92 -22.96 1.98
N SER A 196 -8.32 -23.10 3.25
CA SER A 196 -9.41 -22.31 3.85
C SER A 196 -8.99 -20.88 4.22
N GLY A 197 -7.69 -20.55 4.14
CA GLY A 197 -7.14 -19.29 4.62
C GLY A 197 -6.68 -19.34 6.08
N LYS A 198 -6.86 -20.46 6.79
CA LYS A 198 -6.36 -20.60 8.17
C LYS A 198 -4.83 -20.59 8.18
N PRO A 199 -4.17 -19.72 8.97
CA PRO A 199 -2.71 -19.73 9.12
C PRO A 199 -2.20 -21.07 9.65
N LYS A 200 -1.06 -21.54 9.14
CA LYS A 200 -0.38 -22.78 9.59
C LYS A 200 0.62 -22.54 10.71
N PHE A 201 1.07 -21.31 10.90
CA PHE A 201 2.00 -20.93 11.95
C PHE A 201 1.27 -20.70 13.28
N SER A 202 1.96 -20.98 14.40
CA SER A 202 1.46 -20.72 15.75
C SER A 202 1.98 -19.38 16.27
N TYR A 203 1.14 -18.66 17.02
CA TYR A 203 1.52 -17.37 17.59
C TYR A 203 2.43 -17.46 18.80
N THR A 204 3.16 -16.37 19.04
CA THR A 204 4.04 -16.24 20.20
C THR A 204 3.26 -15.80 21.44
N THR A 205 3.74 -16.24 22.60
CA THR A 205 3.27 -15.84 23.95
C THR A 205 3.29 -14.33 24.22
N SER A 206 3.81 -13.53 23.29
CA SER A 206 3.91 -12.07 23.44
C SER A 206 2.56 -11.35 23.23
N SER A 207 1.68 -11.85 22.35
CA SER A 207 0.36 -11.24 22.12
C SER A 207 -0.56 -11.34 23.34
N THR A 208 -0.56 -12.48 24.04
CA THR A 208 -1.34 -12.68 25.27
C THR A 208 -0.83 -11.83 26.43
N LYS A 209 0.49 -11.63 26.53
CA LYS A 209 1.10 -10.70 27.49
C LYS A 209 0.68 -9.25 27.23
N ARG A 210 0.65 -8.84 25.96
CA ARG A 210 0.29 -7.47 25.58
C ARG A 210 -1.21 -7.20 25.66
N PHE A 211 -2.04 -8.16 25.25
CA PHE A 211 -3.50 -8.06 25.23
C PHE A 211 -4.10 -9.16 26.14
N PRO A 212 -4.16 -8.94 27.47
CA PRO A 212 -4.73 -9.92 28.41
C PRO A 212 -6.19 -10.33 28.16
N LYS A 213 -6.92 -9.53 27.36
CA LYS A 213 -8.29 -9.81 26.91
C LYS A 213 -8.38 -10.36 25.49
N ILE A 214 -7.28 -10.83 24.90
CA ILE A 214 -7.31 -11.47 23.57
C ILE A 214 -8.32 -12.63 23.55
N ASN A 215 -9.11 -12.72 22.47
CA ASN A 215 -10.20 -13.69 22.28
C ASN A 215 -11.34 -13.60 23.31
N LYS A 216 -11.36 -12.59 24.17
CA LYS A 216 -12.46 -12.35 25.12
C LYS A 216 -13.44 -11.40 24.47
N GLY A 217 -14.20 -11.93 23.50
CA GLY A 217 -15.31 -11.23 22.88
C GLY A 217 -16.30 -10.70 23.92
N VAL A 218 -17.05 -9.68 23.53
CA VAL A 218 -18.16 -9.17 24.34
C VAL A 218 -19.43 -9.77 23.78
N ASP A 219 -20.24 -10.37 24.64
CA ASP A 219 -21.58 -10.80 24.24
C ASP A 219 -22.38 -9.55 23.82
N PRO A 220 -22.85 -9.45 22.56
CA PRO A 220 -23.66 -8.31 22.13
C PRO A 220 -24.83 -8.06 23.08
N ALA A 221 -25.43 -9.10 23.66
CA ALA A 221 -26.54 -8.99 24.61
C ALA A 221 -26.16 -8.26 25.91
N SER A 222 -24.90 -8.33 26.33
CA SER A 222 -24.37 -7.65 27.52
C SER A 222 -24.12 -6.15 27.32
N LEU A 223 -24.04 -5.70 26.06
CA LEU A 223 -23.96 -4.27 25.74
C LEU A 223 -25.35 -3.64 25.86
N ASN A 224 -25.39 -2.43 26.44
CA ASN A 224 -26.60 -1.61 26.38
C ASN A 224 -26.95 -1.28 24.91
N ALA A 225 -28.20 -0.88 24.67
CA ALA A 225 -28.70 -0.64 23.32
C ALA A 225 -27.91 0.44 22.56
N ALA A 226 -27.47 1.49 23.25
CA ALA A 226 -26.73 2.61 22.65
C ALA A 226 -25.33 2.18 22.20
N ASP A 227 -24.59 1.45 23.04
CA ASP A 227 -23.26 0.94 22.70
C ASP A 227 -23.34 -0.09 21.57
N ARG A 228 -24.34 -0.98 21.61
CA ARG A 228 -24.56 -1.95 20.53
C ARG A 228 -24.82 -1.28 19.20
N ALA A 229 -25.68 -0.25 19.18
CA ALA A 229 -25.95 0.54 17.98
C ALA A 229 -24.69 1.25 17.48
N LYS A 230 -23.92 1.87 18.39
CA LYS A 230 -22.67 2.57 18.09
C LYS A 230 -21.64 1.67 17.42
N TRP A 231 -21.29 0.57 18.07
CA TRP A 231 -20.23 -0.30 17.58
C TRP A 231 -20.62 -1.00 16.27
N THR A 232 -21.90 -1.34 16.12
CA THR A 232 -22.44 -1.89 14.86
C THR A 232 -22.37 -0.85 13.73
N ALA A 233 -22.75 0.40 13.99
CA ALA A 233 -22.69 1.46 12.99
C ALA A 233 -21.26 1.75 12.53
N ILE A 234 -20.31 1.88 13.47
CA ILE A 234 -18.88 2.09 13.18
C ILE A 234 -18.34 0.91 12.36
N TYR A 235 -18.63 -0.33 12.76
CA TYR A 235 -18.21 -1.51 12.02
C TYR A 235 -18.76 -1.53 10.59
N ASN A 236 -20.03 -1.19 10.41
CA ASN A 236 -20.65 -1.13 9.08
C ASN A 236 -20.00 -0.07 8.19
N GLU A 237 -19.61 1.09 8.72
CA GLU A 237 -18.88 2.10 7.95
C GLU A 237 -17.48 1.65 7.54
N LEU A 238 -16.78 0.89 8.39
CA LEU A 238 -15.51 0.25 8.01
C LEU A 238 -15.74 -0.75 6.89
N ARG A 239 -16.71 -1.66 7.03
CA ARG A 239 -17.04 -2.66 6.00
C ARG A 239 -17.35 -2.01 4.65
N LYS A 240 -18.20 -0.98 4.64
CA LYS A 240 -18.57 -0.26 3.41
C LYS A 240 -17.35 0.31 2.71
N ALA A 241 -16.44 0.93 3.44
CA ALA A 241 -15.26 1.58 2.89
C ALA A 241 -14.25 0.60 2.24
N VAL A 242 -14.17 -0.63 2.74
CA VAL A 242 -13.09 -1.56 2.37
C VAL A 242 -13.54 -2.85 1.72
N SER A 243 -14.84 -3.13 1.64
CA SER A 243 -15.34 -4.30 0.91
C SER A 243 -14.78 -4.31 -0.51
N ARG A 244 -14.26 -5.47 -0.92
CA ARG A 244 -13.85 -5.73 -2.31
C ARG A 244 -14.58 -6.94 -2.88
N THR A 245 -15.60 -7.42 -2.18
CA THR A 245 -16.52 -8.45 -2.68
C THR A 245 -17.79 -7.83 -3.29
N THR A 246 -17.95 -6.51 -3.12
CA THR A 246 -19.00 -5.68 -3.70
C THR A 246 -18.37 -4.39 -4.21
N GLU A 247 -19.05 -3.70 -5.11
CA GLU A 247 -18.63 -2.36 -5.52
C GLU A 247 -18.68 -1.41 -4.33
N THR A 248 -17.59 -0.66 -4.12
CA THR A 248 -17.47 0.34 -3.06
C THR A 248 -17.08 1.67 -3.69
N PRO A 249 -17.77 2.79 -3.39
CA PRO A 249 -17.39 4.10 -3.92
C PRO A 249 -15.96 4.46 -3.57
N LYS A 250 -15.18 4.90 -4.58
CA LYS A 250 -13.79 5.32 -4.38
C LYS A 250 -13.69 6.47 -3.39
N SER A 251 -14.70 7.33 -3.35
CA SER A 251 -14.78 8.48 -2.44
C SER A 251 -14.49 8.13 -0.98
N TYR A 252 -14.85 6.93 -0.51
CA TYR A 252 -14.54 6.50 0.86
C TYR A 252 -13.04 6.53 1.18
N LEU A 253 -12.18 6.21 0.21
CA LEU A 253 -10.73 6.15 0.41
C LEU A 253 -9.99 7.24 -0.36
N MET A 254 -10.52 7.71 -1.48
CA MET A 254 -9.81 8.58 -2.41
C MET A 254 -10.58 9.87 -2.66
N ILE A 255 -9.88 10.99 -2.56
CA ILE A 255 -10.35 12.33 -2.94
C ILE A 255 -9.20 13.08 -3.61
N ASP A 256 -9.48 14.22 -4.24
CA ASP A 256 -8.43 14.99 -4.89
C ASP A 256 -7.38 15.48 -3.88
N SER A 257 -6.15 15.62 -4.36
CA SER A 257 -4.97 15.98 -3.56
C SER A 257 -5.14 17.30 -2.81
N THR A 258 -5.80 18.30 -3.42
CA THR A 258 -6.02 19.62 -2.82
C THR A 258 -6.98 19.54 -1.63
N THR A 259 -8.11 18.83 -1.81
CA THR A 259 -9.07 18.59 -0.74
C THR A 259 -8.47 17.73 0.36
N ALA A 260 -7.72 16.68 0.01
CA ALA A 260 -7.00 15.85 0.99
C ALA A 260 -6.02 16.67 1.83
N LYS A 261 -5.27 17.59 1.21
CA LYS A 261 -4.31 18.45 1.90
C LYS A 261 -5.02 19.37 2.89
N ARG A 262 -6.12 19.98 2.46
CA ARG A 262 -6.94 20.84 3.31
C ARG A 262 -7.53 20.05 4.48
N ALA A 263 -8.11 18.89 4.23
CA ALA A 263 -8.67 18.03 5.27
C ALA A 263 -7.62 17.64 6.31
N SER A 264 -6.41 17.28 5.87
CA SER A 264 -5.31 16.97 6.79
C SER A 264 -4.90 18.16 7.66
N LEU A 265 -4.85 19.37 7.10
CA LEU A 265 -4.54 20.61 7.83
C LEU A 265 -5.67 21.02 8.79
N ASP A 266 -6.93 20.91 8.35
CA ASP A 266 -8.13 21.18 9.16
C ASP A 266 -8.14 20.25 10.38
N TYR A 267 -7.83 18.97 10.19
CA TYR A 267 -7.75 18.01 11.28
C TYR A 267 -6.67 18.39 12.30
N GLU A 268 -5.47 18.73 11.87
CA GLU A 268 -4.38 19.12 12.77
C GLU A 268 -4.66 20.40 13.55
N SER A 269 -5.31 21.37 12.92
CA SER A 269 -5.57 22.69 13.50
C SER A 269 -6.83 22.71 14.39
N THR A 270 -7.86 21.94 14.05
CA THR A 270 -9.18 22.03 14.70
C THR A 270 -9.71 20.71 15.23
N GLY A 271 -9.11 19.57 14.87
CA GLY A 271 -9.63 18.24 15.14
C GLY A 271 -10.79 17.83 14.24
N LYS A 272 -11.11 18.60 13.19
CA LYS A 272 -12.16 18.30 12.22
C LYS A 272 -11.82 17.06 11.39
N ILE A 273 -12.69 16.06 11.44
CA ILE A 273 -12.52 14.79 10.72
C ILE A 273 -13.27 14.87 9.39
N ALA A 274 -12.63 14.42 8.31
CA ALA A 274 -13.28 14.32 7.01
C ALA A 274 -14.36 13.21 7.01
N LEU A 275 -15.25 13.25 6.02
CA LEU A 275 -16.24 12.18 5.83
C LEU A 275 -15.74 11.09 4.88
N ASN A 276 -14.64 11.33 4.17
CA ASN A 276 -14.22 10.57 3.02
C ASN A 276 -12.76 10.88 2.68
N GLY A 277 -12.14 10.00 1.88
CA GLY A 277 -10.79 10.22 1.38
C GLY A 277 -9.67 9.70 2.29
N ALA A 278 -9.95 8.74 3.18
CA ALA A 278 -9.01 8.29 4.20
C ALA A 278 -7.60 7.97 3.68
N TRP A 279 -7.51 7.31 2.52
CA TRP A 279 -6.23 6.97 1.92
C TRP A 279 -5.53 8.21 1.34
N SER A 280 -6.24 9.04 0.57
CA SER A 280 -5.66 10.28 0.03
C SER A 280 -5.21 11.25 1.13
N ILE A 281 -5.99 11.40 2.20
CA ILE A 281 -5.64 12.24 3.35
C ILE A 281 -4.39 11.68 4.04
N ALA A 282 -4.45 10.43 4.50
CA ALA A 282 -3.37 9.84 5.30
C ALA A 282 -2.09 9.61 4.51
N VAL A 283 -2.19 8.97 3.34
CA VAL A 283 -1.05 8.46 2.57
C VAL A 283 -0.45 9.55 1.70
N GLN A 284 -1.26 10.25 0.90
CA GLN A 284 -0.76 11.23 -0.06
C GLN A 284 -0.43 12.58 0.59
N GLN A 285 -1.04 12.91 1.73
CA GLN A 285 -0.89 14.23 2.34
C GLN A 285 -0.26 14.20 3.72
N THR A 286 -0.89 13.58 4.72
CA THR A 286 -0.39 13.59 6.10
C THR A 286 1.01 12.98 6.19
N ALA A 287 1.20 11.76 5.67
CA ALA A 287 2.48 11.07 5.74
C ALA A 287 3.60 11.78 4.96
N VAL A 288 3.27 12.37 3.81
CA VAL A 288 4.21 13.15 3.01
C VAL A 288 4.63 14.42 3.75
N ARG A 289 3.66 15.21 4.23
CA ARG A 289 3.95 16.45 4.97
C ARG A 289 4.76 16.21 6.24
N HIS A 290 4.59 15.05 6.88
CA HIS A 290 5.29 14.67 8.10
C HIS A 290 6.57 13.85 7.87
N GLY A 291 6.96 13.60 6.61
CA GLY A 291 8.22 12.94 6.28
C GLY A 291 8.27 11.44 6.60
N PHE A 292 7.14 10.74 6.59
CA PHE A 292 7.07 9.29 6.82
C PHE A 292 6.31 8.53 5.71
N SER A 293 6.33 9.05 4.48
CA SER A 293 5.66 8.49 3.29
C SER A 293 5.94 7.01 3.03
N ASN A 294 7.05 6.47 3.53
CA ASN A 294 7.45 5.07 3.31
C ASN A 294 6.78 4.08 4.28
N VAL A 295 6.16 4.55 5.36
CA VAL A 295 5.48 3.68 6.37
C VAL A 295 4.12 4.23 6.86
N PRO A 296 3.19 4.64 5.98
CA PRO A 296 1.96 5.32 6.36
C PRO A 296 0.82 4.35 6.75
N CYS A 297 1.07 3.04 6.82
CA CYS A 297 0.04 2.03 7.03
C CYS A 297 -0.84 2.30 8.26
N ALA A 298 -0.23 2.63 9.39
CA ALA A 298 -0.96 2.95 10.60
C ALA A 298 -1.73 4.26 10.47
N GLU A 299 -1.16 5.26 9.78
CA GLU A 299 -1.81 6.57 9.61
C GLU A 299 -3.09 6.38 8.81
N PHE A 300 -3.00 5.61 7.72
CA PHE A 300 -4.15 5.26 6.91
C PHE A 300 -5.25 4.56 7.71
N GLN A 301 -4.93 3.52 8.48
CA GLN A 301 -5.97 2.84 9.24
C GLN A 301 -6.52 3.70 10.37
N SER A 302 -5.72 4.60 10.93
CA SER A 302 -6.20 5.55 11.93
C SER A 302 -7.18 6.56 11.33
N GLU A 303 -6.90 7.12 10.14
CA GLU A 303 -7.81 8.02 9.42
C GLU A 303 -9.10 7.28 9.06
N LEU A 304 -8.99 6.06 8.54
CA LEU A 304 -10.15 5.25 8.20
C LEU A 304 -11.07 4.99 9.41
N VAL A 305 -10.51 4.74 10.60
CA VAL A 305 -11.28 4.62 11.85
C VAL A 305 -11.92 5.96 12.21
N ARG A 306 -11.20 7.08 12.13
CA ARG A 306 -11.74 8.41 12.43
C ARG A 306 -12.95 8.74 11.56
N GLU A 307 -12.83 8.55 10.26
CA GLU A 307 -13.92 8.81 9.34
C GLU A 307 -15.09 7.84 9.55
N ALA A 308 -14.84 6.58 9.90
CA ALA A 308 -15.91 5.63 10.20
C ALA A 308 -16.74 6.07 11.43
N TYR A 309 -16.09 6.61 12.46
CA TYR A 309 -16.78 7.25 13.58
C TYR A 309 -17.64 8.43 13.13
N GLN A 310 -17.03 9.35 12.36
CA GLN A 310 -17.70 10.55 11.88
C GLN A 310 -18.93 10.22 11.01
N ARG A 311 -18.80 9.26 10.08
CA ARG A 311 -19.91 8.78 9.23
C ARG A 311 -20.99 8.04 10.02
N ALA A 312 -20.61 7.31 11.06
CA ALA A 312 -21.55 6.64 11.95
C ALA A 312 -22.27 7.61 12.91
N GLY A 313 -21.90 8.89 12.94
CA GLY A 313 -22.52 9.92 13.79
C GLY A 313 -21.98 9.95 15.23
N TYR A 314 -20.80 9.37 15.46
CA TYR A 314 -20.17 9.32 16.78
C TYR A 314 -18.88 10.14 16.81
N ARG A 315 -18.61 10.77 17.95
CA ARG A 315 -17.38 11.55 18.13
C ARG A 315 -16.23 10.60 18.46
N VAL A 316 -15.18 10.61 17.65
CA VAL A 316 -13.98 9.79 17.91
C VAL A 316 -13.36 10.10 19.28
N SER A 317 -13.47 11.35 19.73
CA SER A 317 -12.92 11.84 21.01
C SER A 317 -13.51 11.16 22.24
N ASP A 318 -14.71 10.60 22.11
CA ASP A 318 -15.39 9.93 23.21
C ASP A 318 -14.65 8.63 23.58
N ASP A 319 -14.04 7.96 22.60
CA ASP A 319 -13.29 6.72 22.80
C ASP A 319 -11.77 6.93 22.75
N PHE A 320 -11.29 7.83 21.89
CA PHE A 320 -9.87 8.08 21.64
C PHE A 320 -9.50 9.52 21.99
N ASN A 321 -8.78 9.71 23.10
CA ASN A 321 -8.33 11.04 23.49
C ASN A 321 -7.02 11.01 24.29
N THR A 322 -6.42 12.20 24.44
CA THR A 322 -5.17 12.40 25.16
C THR A 322 -5.29 12.06 26.63
N THR A 323 -6.41 12.39 27.29
CA THR A 323 -6.67 12.08 28.71
C THR A 323 -6.68 10.59 28.99
N LYS A 324 -7.21 9.77 28.07
CA LYS A 324 -7.20 8.30 28.14
C LYS A 324 -5.88 7.68 27.67
N GLY A 325 -4.93 8.48 27.18
CA GLY A 325 -3.63 8.02 26.68
C GLY A 325 -3.75 7.08 25.48
N ASN A 326 -4.78 7.26 24.64
CA ASN A 326 -5.11 6.42 23.49
C ASN A 326 -5.50 7.25 22.25
N LYS A 327 -4.86 8.41 22.05
CA LYS A 327 -5.13 9.27 20.90
C LYS A 327 -4.88 8.54 19.56
N LEU A 328 -5.75 8.80 18.59
CA LEU A 328 -5.51 8.43 17.18
C LEU A 328 -4.77 9.53 16.40
N ILE A 329 -4.57 10.73 16.96
CA ILE A 329 -3.84 11.83 16.32
C ILE A 329 -2.33 11.62 16.45
N TRP A 330 -1.61 11.51 15.34
CA TRP A 330 -0.16 11.45 15.34
C TRP A 330 0.44 12.63 14.57
N SER A 331 1.17 13.48 15.28
CA SER A 331 1.97 14.59 14.73
C SER A 331 3.39 14.14 14.36
N SER A 332 3.63 12.83 14.34
CA SER A 332 4.91 12.18 14.07
C SER A 332 4.64 10.76 13.53
N THR A 333 5.68 10.02 13.17
CA THR A 333 5.55 8.69 12.57
C THR A 333 4.56 7.79 13.33
N ALA A 334 3.49 7.50 12.60
CA ALA A 334 2.47 6.53 12.87
C ALA A 334 3.04 5.13 13.12
N ALA A 335 3.11 4.70 14.38
CA ALA A 335 3.62 3.36 14.70
C ALA A 335 2.46 2.39 14.99
N VAL A 336 2.46 1.20 14.38
CA VAL A 336 1.46 0.15 14.62
C VAL A 336 1.36 -0.24 16.10
N VAL A 337 2.48 -0.16 16.83
CA VAL A 337 2.51 -0.34 18.29
C VAL A 337 1.59 0.65 19.01
N ASN A 338 1.58 1.92 18.60
CA ASN A 338 0.75 2.94 19.23
C ASN A 338 -0.70 2.77 18.81
N PHE A 339 -0.95 2.45 17.55
CA PHE A 339 -2.29 2.22 17.02
C PHE A 339 -3.01 1.05 17.72
N SER A 340 -2.36 -0.10 17.80
CA SER A 340 -2.91 -1.29 18.45
C SER A 340 -3.23 -1.05 19.93
N MET A 341 -2.38 -0.32 20.65
CA MET A 341 -2.67 0.07 22.03
C MET A 341 -3.81 1.08 22.12
N ALA A 342 -3.92 1.99 21.16
CA ALA A 342 -5.01 2.95 21.12
C ALA A 342 -6.36 2.24 20.97
N LEU A 343 -6.48 1.33 20.00
CA LEU A 343 -7.65 0.48 19.79
C LEU A 343 -7.99 -0.33 21.05
N TYR A 344 -7.00 -1.03 21.61
CA TYR A 344 -7.20 -1.86 22.80
C TYR A 344 -7.69 -1.04 24.01
N LYS A 345 -7.10 0.13 24.26
CA LYS A 345 -7.54 1.03 25.35
C LYS A 345 -8.93 1.63 25.10
N ALA A 346 -9.33 1.82 23.84
CA ALA A 346 -10.68 2.19 23.46
C ALA A 346 -11.70 1.04 23.60
N GLY A 347 -11.26 -0.15 24.02
CA GLY A 347 -12.12 -1.31 24.26
C GLY A 347 -12.27 -2.25 23.07
N TRP A 348 -11.62 -1.98 21.94
CA TRP A 348 -11.62 -2.89 20.80
C TRP A 348 -10.98 -4.23 21.17
N ILE A 349 -11.53 -5.32 20.65
CA ILE A 349 -11.13 -6.68 21.01
C ILE A 349 -10.07 -7.16 20.02
N ALA A 350 -8.92 -7.56 20.56
CA ALA A 350 -7.90 -8.28 19.80
C ALA A 350 -8.29 -9.76 19.68
N TRP A 351 -8.17 -10.29 18.47
CA TRP A 351 -8.48 -11.66 18.13
C TRP A 351 -7.26 -12.37 17.55
N ASP A 352 -7.12 -13.63 17.93
CA ASP A 352 -6.09 -14.56 17.47
C ASP A 352 -6.48 -15.11 16.10
N GLY A 353 -5.74 -14.70 15.05
CA GLY A 353 -5.95 -15.12 13.66
C GLY A 353 -5.75 -16.61 13.36
N THR A 354 -5.26 -17.43 14.30
CA THR A 354 -5.13 -18.90 14.15
C THR A 354 -6.36 -19.62 14.69
N LYS A 355 -7.16 -18.91 15.50
CA LYS A 355 -8.41 -19.42 16.08
C LYS A 355 -9.65 -18.86 15.39
N TYR A 356 -9.59 -17.59 15.01
CA TYR A 356 -10.70 -16.86 14.43
C TYR A 356 -10.37 -16.33 13.04
N LYS A 357 -11.40 -16.28 12.20
CA LYS A 357 -11.33 -15.78 10.83
C LYS A 357 -11.51 -14.26 10.81
N PRO A 358 -10.55 -13.48 10.27
CA PRO A 358 -10.75 -12.05 10.09
C PRO A 358 -11.91 -11.80 9.14
N MET A 359 -12.84 -10.93 9.53
CA MET A 359 -13.99 -10.54 8.71
C MET A 359 -13.70 -9.23 7.98
N THR A 360 -14.51 -8.89 6.97
CA THR A 360 -14.42 -7.58 6.30
C THR A 360 -14.48 -6.45 7.34
N GLY A 361 -13.63 -5.44 7.21
CA GLY A 361 -13.50 -4.33 8.14
C GLY A 361 -12.63 -4.62 9.38
N ALA A 362 -12.12 -5.83 9.56
CA ALA A 362 -11.17 -6.13 10.63
C ALA A 362 -9.80 -5.50 10.37
N ILE A 363 -9.24 -4.83 11.39
CA ILE A 363 -7.91 -4.23 11.31
C ILE A 363 -6.87 -5.31 11.61
N LEU A 364 -6.06 -5.70 10.64
CA LEU A 364 -5.05 -6.76 10.75
C LEU A 364 -3.68 -6.17 11.05
N MET A 365 -2.92 -6.78 11.95
CA MET A 365 -1.58 -6.31 12.33
C MET A 365 -0.58 -7.45 12.35
N ASN A 366 0.61 -7.24 11.79
CA ASN A 366 1.68 -8.24 11.81
C ASN A 366 2.23 -8.42 13.24
N GLY A 367 2.48 -9.68 13.64
CA GLY A 367 3.04 -10.04 14.95
C GLY A 367 2.17 -9.61 16.15
N SER A 368 2.74 -9.58 17.36
CA SER A 368 2.03 -9.17 18.58
C SER A 368 1.67 -7.68 18.66
N GLY A 369 1.57 -7.01 17.51
CA GLY A 369 1.41 -5.56 17.37
C GLY A 369 2.62 -4.76 17.86
N ILE A 370 3.74 -5.41 18.22
CA ILE A 370 4.97 -4.77 18.75
C ILE A 370 5.92 -4.28 17.68
N SER A 371 5.74 -4.75 16.44
CA SER A 371 6.60 -4.38 15.32
C SER A 371 6.32 -2.93 14.90
N PRO A 372 7.34 -2.17 14.46
CA PRO A 372 7.11 -0.98 13.61
C PRO A 372 6.49 -1.34 12.25
N GLY A 373 6.22 -2.63 12.00
CA GLY A 373 5.71 -3.20 10.77
C GLY A 373 4.29 -2.79 10.41
N HIS A 374 3.67 -3.59 9.55
CA HIS A 374 2.54 -3.15 8.75
C HIS A 374 1.17 -3.46 9.36
N THR A 375 0.19 -2.60 9.06
CA THR A 375 -1.23 -2.83 9.37
C THR A 375 -2.08 -2.72 8.11
N TYR A 376 -3.10 -3.56 8.06
CA TYR A 376 -4.01 -3.71 6.92
C TYR A 376 -5.44 -3.66 7.44
N ILE A 377 -6.40 -3.58 6.54
CA ILE A 377 -7.81 -3.84 6.85
C ILE A 377 -8.37 -4.86 5.88
N SER A 378 -9.20 -5.78 6.37
CA SER A 378 -9.72 -6.85 5.53
C SER A 378 -10.82 -6.33 4.62
N GLY A 379 -10.73 -6.64 3.33
CA GLY A 379 -11.75 -6.39 2.32
C GLY A 379 -12.66 -7.58 2.01
N SER A 380 -12.55 -8.69 2.74
CA SER A 380 -13.37 -9.89 2.57
C SER A 380 -13.64 -10.61 3.90
N ASP A 381 -14.70 -11.42 3.96
CA ASP A 381 -15.08 -12.15 5.19
C ASP A 381 -14.17 -13.35 5.51
N ASP A 382 -13.05 -13.48 4.80
CA ASP A 382 -11.99 -14.45 5.03
C ASP A 382 -10.61 -13.87 5.29
N GLY A 383 -10.47 -12.54 5.36
CA GLY A 383 -9.17 -11.92 5.63
C GLY A 383 -8.20 -11.98 4.47
N MET A 384 -8.56 -12.62 3.34
CA MET A 384 -7.63 -12.90 2.24
C MET A 384 -7.60 -11.79 1.20
N ILE A 385 -8.62 -10.95 1.15
CA ILE A 385 -8.54 -9.66 0.45
C ILE A 385 -8.24 -8.61 1.50
N ILE A 386 -7.24 -7.78 1.23
CA ILE A 386 -6.77 -6.74 2.15
C ILE A 386 -6.69 -5.39 1.45
N VAL A 387 -6.84 -4.30 2.21
CA VAL A 387 -6.64 -2.92 1.76
C VAL A 387 -5.56 -2.29 2.64
N ASP A 388 -4.64 -1.55 2.03
CA ASP A 388 -3.50 -0.93 2.70
C ASP A 388 -3.05 0.36 2.01
N ASN A 389 -1.94 0.93 2.50
CA ASN A 389 -1.39 2.16 1.97
C ASN A 389 -0.80 2.04 0.55
N GLY A 390 -0.36 0.87 0.11
CA GLY A 390 0.14 0.67 -1.26
C GLY A 390 -0.95 0.20 -2.24
N ALA A 391 -2.10 -0.23 -1.73
CA ALA A 391 -3.19 -0.74 -2.53
C ALA A 391 -4.56 -0.28 -2.00
N PRO A 392 -4.99 0.96 -2.32
CA PRO A 392 -6.33 1.43 -1.96
C PRO A 392 -7.44 0.60 -2.61
N GLN A 393 -7.20 0.03 -3.80
CA GLN A 393 -8.11 -0.92 -4.47
C GLN A 393 -8.13 -2.30 -3.78
N GLY A 394 -7.14 -2.61 -2.95
CA GLY A 394 -6.98 -3.89 -2.26
C GLY A 394 -6.23 -4.96 -3.07
N ARG A 395 -5.72 -5.97 -2.37
CA ARG A 395 -4.91 -7.09 -2.90
C ARG A 395 -5.48 -8.43 -2.43
N ASP A 396 -5.42 -9.45 -3.29
CA ASP A 396 -5.75 -10.85 -2.94
C ASP A 396 -4.49 -11.61 -2.51
N LEU A 397 -4.41 -11.94 -1.21
CA LEU A 397 -3.29 -12.66 -0.60
C LEU A 397 -3.06 -14.05 -1.20
N ARG A 398 -4.08 -14.68 -1.80
CA ARG A 398 -3.98 -16.03 -2.36
C ARG A 398 -3.04 -16.11 -3.56
N LYS A 399 -2.81 -14.98 -4.24
CA LYS A 399 -1.84 -14.85 -5.35
C LYS A 399 -0.49 -14.32 -4.90
N THR A 400 -0.35 -13.92 -3.64
CA THR A 400 0.88 -13.32 -3.11
C THR A 400 1.96 -14.38 -2.94
N SER A 401 3.21 -14.02 -3.27
CA SER A 401 4.35 -14.92 -3.09
C SER A 401 4.63 -15.22 -1.62
N GLN A 402 5.26 -16.37 -1.36
CA GLN A 402 5.63 -16.78 -0.01
C GLN A 402 6.51 -15.75 0.70
N SER A 403 7.52 -15.20 0.02
CA SER A 403 8.46 -14.24 0.63
C SER A 403 7.77 -12.96 1.06
N ILE A 404 6.79 -12.48 0.27
CA ILE A 404 6.00 -11.31 0.64
C ILE A 404 5.08 -11.67 1.81
N ILE A 405 4.45 -12.85 1.81
CA ILE A 405 3.63 -13.31 2.94
C ILE A 405 4.44 -13.39 4.24
N GLU A 406 5.65 -13.92 4.19
CA GLU A 406 6.57 -14.01 5.32
C GLU A 406 6.99 -12.63 5.84
N MET A 407 7.21 -11.67 4.94
CA MET A 407 7.59 -10.30 5.29
C MET A 407 6.42 -9.46 5.82
N MET A 408 5.27 -9.55 5.16
CA MET A 408 4.19 -8.57 5.27
C MET A 408 2.96 -9.12 5.99
N PHE A 409 2.59 -10.38 5.76
CA PHE A 409 1.23 -10.87 5.99
C PHE A 409 1.06 -11.89 7.11
N GLN A 410 2.09 -12.14 7.92
CA GLN A 410 1.95 -12.89 9.18
C GLN A 410 1.17 -12.07 10.24
N THR A 411 -0.14 -11.91 10.03
CA THR A 411 -1.02 -11.22 10.98
C THR A 411 -0.99 -11.94 12.32
N GLY A 412 -0.50 -11.27 13.37
CA GLY A 412 -0.44 -11.81 14.73
C GLY A 412 -1.74 -11.65 15.51
N VAL A 413 -2.45 -10.56 15.25
CA VAL A 413 -3.77 -10.26 15.80
C VAL A 413 -4.57 -9.43 14.81
N PHE A 414 -5.90 -9.49 14.92
CA PHE A 414 -6.78 -8.51 14.29
C PHE A 414 -7.73 -7.90 15.30
N PHE A 415 -8.16 -6.66 15.06
CA PHE A 415 -9.04 -5.91 15.95
C PHE A 415 -10.43 -5.76 15.36
N LEU A 416 -11.44 -5.91 16.22
CA LEU A 416 -12.83 -5.62 15.93
C LEU A 416 -13.45 -4.75 17.04
N PRO A 417 -14.45 -3.91 16.73
CA PRO A 417 -15.19 -3.17 17.74
C PRO A 417 -15.87 -4.08 18.78
N PRO A 418 -16.13 -3.59 20.00
CA PRO A 418 -16.90 -4.33 21.01
C PRO A 418 -18.23 -4.86 20.47
N GLY A 419 -18.57 -6.10 20.80
CA GLY A 419 -19.81 -6.75 20.36
C GLY A 419 -19.77 -7.26 18.91
N ILE A 420 -18.68 -7.08 18.17
CA ILE A 420 -18.47 -7.70 16.86
C ILE A 420 -17.53 -8.89 17.03
N ASN A 421 -18.10 -10.09 17.03
CA ASN A 421 -17.35 -11.33 17.27
C ASN A 421 -17.14 -12.07 15.93
N PRO A 422 -15.89 -12.44 15.59
CA PRO A 422 -15.59 -13.18 14.38
C PRO A 422 -15.94 -14.67 14.51
N PRO A 423 -16.20 -15.37 13.40
CA PRO A 423 -16.36 -16.82 13.42
C PRO A 423 -15.01 -17.51 13.67
N THR A 424 -15.07 -18.72 14.22
CA THR A 424 -13.91 -19.63 14.27
C THR A 424 -13.57 -20.16 12.88
N TRP A 425 -12.33 -20.60 12.69
CA TRP A 425 -11.88 -21.24 11.44
C TRP A 425 -12.54 -22.58 11.14
#